data_AF-A0A5B2VFT8-F1
#
_entry.id   AF-A0A5B2VFT8-F1
#
_cell.length_a   1.000
_cell.length_b   1.000
_cell.length_c   1.000
_cell.angle_alpha   90.00
_cell.angle_beta   90.00
_cell.angle_gamma   90.00
#
_symmetry.space_group_name_H-M   'P 1'
#
loop_
_entity.id
_entity.type
_entity.pdbx_description
1 polymer ?
#
loop_
_entity_poly.entity_id
_entity_poly.type
_entity_poly.pdbx_seq_one_letter_code
_entity_poly.pdbx_strand_id
1 'polypeptide(L)'
;MPRPTVSPELIRERLLALLAERGEGKTIGPSDVARDIGGPHPDGWSPLMTPIRKVAARLMKEGRVAILRKGKPVEDPDDFRGVYRIAAATPEEGEGNSSPVLPPT
;
A
#
# COMPACT_ATOMS: atom_id res chain seq x y z
N MET A 1 19.10 16.72 -8.31
CA MET A 1 17.86 16.05 -8.77
C MET A 1 16.69 16.79 -8.14
N PRO A 2 15.71 17.28 -8.93
CA PRO A 2 14.56 18.00 -8.36
C PRO A 2 13.83 17.08 -7.37
N ARG A 3 13.56 17.59 -6.17
CA ARG A 3 12.73 16.89 -5.17
C ARG A 3 11.37 16.65 -5.85
N PRO A 4 10.95 15.39 -6.07
CA PRO A 4 9.70 15.15 -6.77
C PRO A 4 8.57 15.81 -5.96
N THR A 5 7.86 16.73 -6.58
CA THR A 5 6.62 17.28 -6.03
C THR A 5 5.68 16.10 -5.83
N VAL A 6 5.34 15.81 -4.58
CA VAL A 6 4.60 14.59 -4.25
C VAL A 6 3.21 14.67 -4.86
N SER A 7 3.06 13.99 -5.99
CA SER A 7 1.87 14.00 -6.83
C SER A 7 1.16 12.66 -6.68
N PRO A 8 -0.17 12.61 -6.86
CA PRO A 8 -0.93 11.36 -6.77
C PRO A 8 -0.46 10.30 -7.77
N GLU A 9 0.05 10.71 -8.93
CA GLU A 9 0.64 9.82 -9.93
C GLU A 9 1.94 9.17 -9.44
N LEU A 10 2.83 9.96 -8.82
CA LEU A 10 4.05 9.44 -8.22
C LEU A 10 3.72 8.41 -7.13
N ILE A 11 2.77 8.73 -6.26
CA ILE A 11 2.33 7.80 -5.20
C ILE A 11 1.87 6.48 -5.81
N ARG A 12 1.05 6.54 -6.87
CA ARG A 12 0.57 5.35 -7.59
C ARG A 12 1.74 4.53 -8.14
N GLU A 13 2.67 5.18 -8.81
CA GLU A 13 3.83 4.53 -9.42
C GLU A 13 4.71 3.86 -8.36
N ARG A 14 5.04 4.58 -7.27
CA ARG A 14 5.84 4.03 -6.16
C ARG A 14 5.12 2.91 -5.42
N LEU A 15 3.80 3.02 -5.24
CA LEU A 15 2.98 1.96 -4.64
C LEU A 15 3.03 0.68 -5.50
N LEU A 16 2.86 0.80 -6.82
CA LEU A 16 2.93 -0.34 -7.74
C LEU A 16 4.35 -0.90 -7.84
N ALA A 17 5.38 -0.03 -7.87
CA ALA A 17 6.77 -0.45 -7.86
C ALA A 17 7.11 -1.24 -6.59
N LEU A 18 6.72 -0.74 -5.41
CA LEU A 18 6.94 -1.44 -4.13
C LEU A 18 6.21 -2.79 -4.06
N LEU A 19 5.00 -2.87 -4.63
CA LEU A 19 4.29 -4.14 -4.77
C LEU A 19 5.05 -5.11 -5.68
N ALA A 20 5.53 -4.63 -6.83
CA ALA A 20 6.32 -5.43 -7.77
C ALA A 20 7.66 -5.87 -7.16
N GLU A 21 8.37 -5.00 -6.45
CA GLU A 21 9.62 -5.30 -5.75
C GLU A 21 9.45 -6.32 -4.63
N ARG A 22 8.33 -6.25 -3.89
CA ARG A 22 8.03 -7.26 -2.86
C ARG A 22 7.76 -8.64 -3.47
N GLY A 23 7.15 -8.69 -4.65
CA GLY A 23 6.76 -9.91 -5.35
C GLY A 23 5.28 -10.27 -5.17
N GLU A 24 4.80 -11.17 -6.04
CA GLU A 24 3.40 -11.66 -6.04
C GLU A 24 2.96 -12.20 -4.67
N GLY A 25 1.72 -11.90 -4.30
CA GLY A 25 1.11 -12.30 -3.03
C GLY A 25 1.57 -11.49 -1.81
N LYS A 26 2.53 -10.57 -1.95
CA LYS A 26 2.95 -9.73 -0.83
C LYS A 26 2.14 -8.45 -0.73
N THR A 27 2.11 -7.93 0.50
CA THR A 27 1.37 -6.71 0.84
C THR A 27 2.28 -5.66 1.46
N ILE A 28 1.97 -4.39 1.19
CA ILE A 28 2.70 -3.22 1.71
C ILE A 28 1.79 -2.39 2.61
N GLY A 29 2.38 -1.70 3.58
CA GLY A 29 1.66 -0.74 4.40
C GLY A 29 1.68 0.67 3.81
N PRO A 30 0.81 1.58 4.26
CA PRO A 30 0.91 2.99 3.90
C PRO A 30 2.23 3.63 4.35
N SER A 31 2.79 3.17 5.47
CA SER A 31 4.06 3.67 6.01
C SER A 31 5.25 3.32 5.13
N ASP A 32 5.21 2.18 4.40
CA ASP A 32 6.27 1.82 3.45
C ASP A 32 6.31 2.85 2.31
N VAL A 33 5.16 3.12 1.68
CA VAL A 33 5.03 4.10 0.59
C VAL A 33 5.36 5.50 1.07
N ALA A 34 4.88 5.87 2.27
CA ALA A 34 5.10 7.21 2.80
C ALA A 34 6.57 7.46 3.16
N ARG A 35 7.29 6.44 3.66
CA ARG A 35 8.73 6.52 3.93
C ARG A 35 9.58 6.53 2.67
N ASP A 36 9.16 5.80 1.64
CA ASP A 36 9.83 5.80 0.34
C ASP A 36 9.77 7.18 -0.34
N ILE A 37 8.63 7.88 -0.24
CA ILE A 37 8.43 9.18 -0.88
C ILE A 37 8.85 10.35 0.02
N GLY A 38 8.41 10.34 1.28
CA GLY A 38 8.59 11.43 2.24
C GLY A 38 9.84 11.30 3.11
N GLY A 39 10.57 10.18 3.01
CA GLY A 39 11.72 9.87 3.84
C GLY A 39 11.36 9.45 5.27
N PRO A 40 12.37 9.27 6.15
CA PRO A 40 12.16 8.79 7.51
C PRO A 40 11.56 9.82 8.47
N HIS A 41 11.49 11.11 8.07
CA HIS A 41 11.07 12.20 8.95
C HIS A 41 9.53 12.34 9.02
N PRO A 42 8.94 12.51 10.22
CA PRO A 42 7.49 12.66 10.40
C PRO A 42 6.87 13.81 9.61
N ASP A 43 7.56 14.94 9.49
CA ASP A 43 7.11 16.08 8.67
C ASP A 43 6.98 15.73 7.19
N GLY A 44 7.73 14.74 6.70
CA GLY A 44 7.71 14.29 5.32
C GLY A 44 6.57 13.31 5.04
N TRP A 45 6.37 12.29 5.87
CA TRP A 45 5.39 11.24 5.61
C TRP A 45 3.98 11.51 6.16
N SER A 46 3.84 12.31 7.22
CA SER A 46 2.55 12.66 7.83
C SER A 46 1.57 13.30 6.83
N PRO A 47 1.95 14.34 6.05
CA PRO A 47 1.05 14.92 5.04
C PRO A 47 0.81 14.00 3.84
N LEU A 48 1.63 12.96 3.65
CA LEU A 48 1.51 12.01 2.54
C LEU A 48 0.50 10.90 2.82
N MET A 49 0.14 10.65 4.08
CA MET A 49 -0.82 9.61 4.41
C MET A 49 -2.18 9.84 3.75
N THR A 50 -2.66 11.09 3.73
CA THR A 50 -3.93 11.47 3.08
C THR A 50 -3.94 11.20 1.57
N PRO A 51 -2.97 11.69 0.77
CA PRO A 51 -2.93 11.39 -0.65
C PRO A 51 -2.63 9.91 -0.95
N ILE A 52 -1.80 9.23 -0.14
CA ILE A 52 -1.57 7.77 -0.27
C ILE A 52 -2.88 7.00 -0.12
N ARG A 53 -3.67 7.34 0.90
CA ARG A 53 -4.98 6.73 1.12
C ARG A 53 -5.91 6.95 -0.08
N LYS A 54 -6.02 8.18 -0.58
CA LYS A 54 -6.85 8.48 -1.76
C LYS A 54 -6.44 7.69 -3.00
N VAL A 55 -5.13 7.58 -3.25
CA VAL A 55 -4.61 6.84 -4.41
C VAL A 55 -4.86 5.34 -4.25
N ALA A 56 -4.59 4.76 -3.09
CA ALA A 56 -4.88 3.36 -2.81
C ALA A 56 -6.37 3.05 -2.95
N ALA A 57 -7.24 3.90 -2.39
CA ALA A 57 -8.68 3.79 -2.51
C ALA A 57 -9.15 3.84 -3.97
N ARG A 58 -8.57 4.73 -4.78
CA ARG A 58 -8.87 4.84 -6.21
C ARG A 58 -8.44 3.59 -6.97
N LEU A 59 -7.22 3.11 -6.74
CA LEU A 59 -6.71 1.88 -7.36
C LEU A 59 -7.53 0.65 -6.99
N MET A 60 -8.07 0.62 -5.77
CA MET A 60 -8.97 -0.45 -5.33
C MET A 60 -10.30 -0.41 -6.07
N LYS A 61 -10.89 0.79 -6.24
CA LYS A 61 -12.09 0.98 -7.06
C LYS A 61 -11.86 0.62 -8.53
N GLU A 62 -10.64 0.80 -9.03
CA GLU A 62 -10.23 0.37 -10.38
C GLU A 62 -9.96 -1.15 -10.47
N GLY A 63 -9.99 -1.89 -9.36
CA GLY A 63 -9.68 -3.33 -9.35
C GLY A 63 -8.19 -3.64 -9.60
N ARG A 64 -7.29 -2.66 -9.39
CA ARG A 64 -5.84 -2.84 -9.60
C ARG A 64 -5.09 -3.24 -8.34
N VAL A 65 -5.62 -2.91 -7.17
CA VAL A 65 -5.07 -3.30 -5.86
C VAL A 65 -6.19 -3.73 -4.95
N ALA A 66 -5.89 -4.55 -3.96
CA ALA A 66 -6.81 -4.93 -2.89
C ALA A 66 -6.31 -4.37 -1.56
N ILE A 67 -7.18 -3.67 -0.83
CA ILE A 67 -6.88 -3.22 0.53
C ILE A 67 -7.39 -4.27 1.50
N LEU A 68 -6.48 -4.91 2.23
CA LEU A 68 -6.75 -5.97 3.19
C LEU A 68 -6.61 -5.44 4.62
N ARG A 69 -7.60 -5.71 5.46
CA ARG A 69 -7.58 -5.43 6.90
C ARG A 69 -7.97 -6.67 7.66
N LYS A 70 -7.10 -7.10 8.58
CA LYS A 70 -7.32 -8.31 9.40
C LYS A 70 -7.64 -9.57 8.54
N GLY A 71 -7.00 -9.67 7.37
CA GLY A 71 -7.20 -10.76 6.41
C GLY A 71 -8.42 -10.62 5.50
N LYS A 72 -9.25 -9.58 5.68
CA LYS A 72 -10.43 -9.35 4.83
C LYS A 72 -10.24 -8.16 3.91
N PRO A 73 -10.68 -8.24 2.63
CA PRO A 73 -10.78 -7.06 1.79
C PRO A 73 -11.72 -6.05 2.43
N VAL A 74 -11.31 -4.79 2.43
CA VAL A 74 -12.10 -3.71 2.97
C VAL A 74 -13.22 -3.37 1.97
N GLU A 75 -14.47 -3.38 2.42
CA GLU A 75 -15.61 -3.00 1.56
C GLU A 75 -15.59 -1.49 1.25
N ASP A 76 -15.21 -0.67 2.24
CA ASP A 76 -15.18 0.79 2.14
C ASP A 76 -13.75 1.37 2.08
N PRO A 77 -13.25 1.71 0.88
CA PRO A 77 -11.91 2.26 0.72
C PRO A 77 -11.76 3.69 1.29
N ASP A 78 -12.85 4.34 1.71
CA ASP A 78 -12.83 5.69 2.29
C ASP A 78 -13.08 5.74 3.81
N ASP A 79 -13.50 4.63 4.44
CA ASP A 79 -13.78 4.60 5.89
C ASP A 79 -12.79 3.74 6.70
N PHE A 80 -11.90 2.98 6.05
CA PHE A 80 -10.93 2.19 6.83
C PHE A 80 -9.96 3.07 7.62
N ARG A 81 -9.79 2.72 8.89
CA ARG A 81 -8.88 3.36 9.86
C ARG A 81 -7.97 2.32 10.51
N GLY A 82 -6.76 2.75 10.87
CA GLY A 82 -5.75 1.92 11.51
C GLY A 82 -4.84 1.18 10.53
N VAL A 83 -4.25 0.07 10.95
CA VAL A 83 -3.31 -0.71 10.14
C VAL A 83 -4.06 -1.47 9.04
N TYR A 84 -3.75 -1.18 7.80
CA TYR A 84 -4.21 -1.88 6.61
C TYR A 84 -3.02 -2.26 5.74
N ARG A 85 -3.21 -3.27 4.90
CA ARG A 85 -2.21 -3.72 3.93
C ARG A 85 -2.78 -3.60 2.53
N ILE A 86 -1.94 -3.25 1.58
CA ILE A 86 -2.29 -3.10 0.17
C ILE A 86 -1.62 -4.25 -0.56
N ALA A 87 -2.40 -5.00 -1.32
CA ALA A 87 -1.95 -6.09 -2.18
C ALA A 87 -2.14 -5.69 -3.65
N ALA A 88 -1.29 -6.17 -4.54
CA ALA A 88 -1.59 -6.10 -5.97
C ALA A 88 -2.82 -6.99 -6.25
N ALA A 89 -3.77 -6.51 -7.06
CA ALA A 89 -4.86 -7.35 -7.51
C ALA A 89 -4.33 -8.25 -8.64
N THR A 90 -3.76 -9.39 -8.27
CA THR A 90 -3.50 -10.46 -9.25
C THR A 90 -4.86 -11.09 -9.56
N PRO A 91 -5.20 -11.36 -10.83
CA PRO A 91 -6.51 -11.92 -11.20
C PRO A 91 -6.80 -13.33 -10.67
N GLU A 92 -5.89 -13.97 -9.91
CA GLU A 92 -6.02 -15.38 -9.56
C GLU A 92 -6.33 -15.69 -8.09
N GLU A 93 -5.98 -14.89 -7.07
CA GLU A 93 -6.15 -15.38 -5.69
C GLU A 93 -6.55 -14.31 -4.67
N GLY A 94 -7.85 -14.30 -4.36
CA GLY A 94 -8.35 -13.88 -3.07
C GLY A 94 -8.18 -15.00 -2.04
N GLU A 95 -6.95 -15.31 -1.64
CA GLU A 95 -6.67 -16.17 -0.48
C GLU A 95 -5.71 -15.41 0.45
N GLY A 96 -6.28 -14.89 1.53
CA GLY A 96 -5.55 -14.13 2.53
C GLY A 96 -4.64 -15.03 3.36
N ASN A 97 -3.46 -15.40 2.86
CA ASN A 97 -2.48 -16.08 3.70
C ASN A 97 -1.65 -15.07 4.50
N SER A 98 -2.15 -14.69 5.68
CA SER A 98 -1.30 -14.11 6.71
C SER A 98 -0.56 -15.23 7.43
N SER A 99 0.77 -15.23 7.26
CA SER A 99 1.79 -16.00 8.02
C SER A 99 1.84 -17.52 7.74
N PRO A 100 2.97 -18.23 8.00
CA PRO A 100 4.09 -17.88 8.89
C PRO A 100 5.49 -18.10 8.28
N VAL A 101 6.54 -17.50 8.85
CA VAL A 101 7.86 -18.17 9.01
C VAL A 101 8.71 -17.39 10.02
N LEU A 102 8.67 -17.84 11.27
CA LEU A 102 9.84 -17.76 12.15
C LEU A 102 10.86 -18.80 11.63
N PRO A 103 12.17 -18.51 11.62
CA PRO A 103 13.17 -19.51 11.25
C PRO A 103 13.26 -20.57 12.35
N PRO A 104 13.34 -21.88 12.04
CA PRO A 104 13.77 -22.87 13.03
C PRO A 104 15.29 -22.72 13.27
N THR A 105 15.69 -22.79 14.55
CA THR A 105 17.06 -23.11 14.99
C THR A 105 17.31 -24.60 14.80
#